data_AF-A0A845WST4-F1
#
_entry.id   AF-A0A845WST4-F1
#
_cell.length_a   1.000
_cell.length_b   1.000
_cell.length_c   1.000
_cell.angle_alpha   90.00
_cell.angle_beta   90.00
_cell.angle_gamma   90.00
#
_symmetry.space_group_name_H-M   'P 1'
#
loop_
_entity.id
_entity.type
_entity.pdbx_description
1 polymer ?
#
loop_
_entity_poly.entity_id
_entity_poly.type
_entity_poly.pdbx_seq_one_letter_code
_entity_poly.pdbx_strand_id
1 'polypeptide(L)' 'MPYPQGLPSMDVVIGMSKFHSGHLPRFKRVLSHYDVDIRRLVMVVSQIDCVNPSDELIETVAKDLSRIDEYSSRDRRAS' A
#
# COMPACT_ATOMS: atom_id res chain seq x y z
N MET A 1 -2.42 -2.11 -32.47
CA MET A 1 -1.64 -2.55 -31.28
C MET A 1 -2.62 -2.60 -30.13
N PRO A 2 -3.03 -3.78 -29.63
CA PRO A 2 -4.01 -3.83 -28.56
C PRO A 2 -3.31 -3.39 -27.27
N TYR A 3 -3.73 -2.26 -26.70
CA TYR A 3 -3.35 -1.89 -25.34
C TYR A 3 -3.96 -2.94 -24.40
N PRO A 4 -3.20 -3.51 -23.45
CA PRO A 4 -3.76 -4.46 -22.50
C PRO A 4 -4.97 -3.83 -21.81
N GLN A 5 -6.15 -4.41 -22.02
CA GLN A 5 -7.41 -3.97 -21.42
C GLN A 5 -7.37 -4.36 -19.94
N GLY A 6 -6.78 -3.47 -19.17
CA GLY A 6 -6.57 -3.61 -17.74
C GLY A 6 -5.54 -2.56 -17.38
N LEU A 7 -6.01 -1.38 -16.95
CA LEU A 7 -5.13 -0.39 -16.32
C LEU A 7 -4.29 -1.17 -15.28
N PRO A 8 -2.94 -1.09 -15.32
CA PRO A 8 -2.16 -1.78 -14.31
C PRO A 8 -2.64 -1.26 -12.98
N SER A 9 -3.02 -2.14 -12.07
CA SER A 9 -3.92 -1.79 -10.97
C SER A 9 -3.33 -0.74 -10.01
N MET A 10 -2.03 -0.45 -10.13
CA MET A 10 -1.37 0.69 -9.52
C MET A 10 -1.83 2.04 -10.09
N ASP A 11 -2.02 2.20 -11.41
CA ASP A 11 -2.52 3.46 -12.01
C ASP A 11 -3.94 3.79 -11.53
N VAL A 12 -4.77 2.76 -11.29
CA VAL A 12 -6.11 2.95 -10.69
C VAL A 12 -5.97 3.41 -9.24
N VAL A 13 -5.11 2.77 -8.46
CA VAL A 13 -4.86 3.14 -7.06
C VAL A 13 -4.28 4.56 -6.98
N ILE A 14 -3.32 4.91 -7.82
CA ILE A 14 -2.72 6.25 -7.89
C ILE A 14 -3.78 7.30 -8.26
N GLY A 15 -4.61 7.01 -9.29
CA GLY A 15 -5.69 7.88 -9.73
C GLY A 15 -6.78 8.08 -8.66
N MET A 16 -7.15 7.02 -7.92
CA MET A 16 -8.13 7.10 -6.83
C MET A 16 -7.58 7.83 -5.60
N SER A 17 -6.30 7.63 -5.29
CA SER A 17 -5.64 8.17 -4.10
C SER A 17 -5.20 9.64 -4.25
N LYS A 18 -5.44 10.30 -5.40
CA LYS A 18 -4.87 11.62 -5.74
C LYS A 18 -3.35 11.69 -5.54
N PHE A 19 -2.70 10.53 -5.63
CA PHE A 19 -1.33 10.33 -5.22
C PHE A 19 -0.37 10.86 -6.29
N HIS A 20 0.53 11.76 -5.96
CA HIS A 20 1.58 12.11 -6.92
C HIS A 20 2.57 10.93 -7.04
N SER A 21 2.83 10.51 -8.28
CA SER A 21 3.77 9.42 -8.62
C SER A 21 5.18 9.61 -8.03
N GLY A 22 5.55 10.83 -7.64
CA GLY A 22 6.81 11.15 -6.95
C GLY A 22 6.96 10.55 -5.54
N HIS A 23 5.87 10.08 -4.92
CA HIS A 23 5.91 9.50 -3.57
C HIS A 23 6.16 7.98 -3.58
N LEU A 24 5.93 7.29 -4.70
CA LEU A 24 6.15 5.84 -4.84
C LEU A 24 7.53 5.34 -4.38
N PRO A 25 8.65 6.04 -4.62
CA PRO A 25 9.97 5.62 -4.14
C PRO A 25 10.09 5.58 -2.61
N ARG A 26 9.32 6.40 -1.88
CA ARG A 26 9.29 6.37 -0.40
C ARG A 26 8.59 5.10 0.11
N PHE A 27 7.44 4.76 -0.48
CA PHE A 27 6.71 3.54 -0.14
C PHE A 27 7.54 2.29 -0.41
N LYS A 28 8.20 2.22 -1.58
CA LYS A 28 9.08 1.10 -1.92
C LYS A 28 10.24 0.93 -0.94
N ARG A 29 10.79 2.03 -0.38
CA ARG A 29 11.84 1.95 0.64
C ARG A 29 11.32 1.32 1.93
N VAL A 30 10.18 1.78 2.43
CA VAL A 30 9.55 1.21 3.63
C VAL A 30 9.19 -0.26 3.41
N LEU A 31 8.62 -0.60 2.26
CA LEU A 31 8.27 -1.98 1.88
C LEU A 31 9.46 -2.93 1.80
N SER A 32 10.69 -2.43 1.62
CA SER A 32 11.86 -3.31 1.70
C SER A 32 12.07 -3.90 3.09
N HIS A 33 11.43 -3.34 4.12
CA HIS A 33 11.49 -3.79 5.51
C HIS A 33 10.25 -4.57 5.96
N TYR A 34 9.16 -4.54 5.18
CA TYR A 34 7.88 -5.15 5.55
C TYR A 34 7.28 -5.92 4.37
N ASP A 35 6.89 -7.17 4.59
CA ASP A 35 6.20 -7.99 3.58
C ASP A 35 4.71 -7.63 3.52
N VAL A 36 4.41 -6.43 3.00
CA VAL A 36 3.03 -5.91 2.88
C VAL A 36 2.73 -5.46 1.46
N ASP A 37 1.49 -5.61 1.02
CA ASP A 37 1.07 -5.23 -0.33
C ASP A 37 1.11 -3.70 -0.49
N ILE A 38 1.89 -3.22 -1.47
CA ILE A 38 2.06 -1.78 -1.77
C ILE A 38 0.72 -1.08 -2.07
N ARG A 39 -0.23 -1.75 -2.72
CA ARG A 39 -1.54 -1.16 -3.05
C ARG A 39 -2.32 -0.92 -1.78
N ARG A 40 -2.28 -1.88 -0.85
CA ARG A 40 -2.97 -1.81 0.43
C ARG A 40 -2.37 -0.71 1.30
N LEU A 41 -1.04 -0.62 1.34
CA LEU A 41 -0.33 0.47 2.00
C LEU A 41 -0.72 1.84 1.44
N VAL A 42 -0.69 2.02 0.11
CA VAL A 42 -1.07 3.28 -0.54
C VAL A 42 -2.55 3.62 -0.27
N MET A 43 -3.46 2.64 -0.35
CA MET A 43 -4.88 2.86 -0.07
C MET A 43 -5.11 3.34 1.36
N VAL A 44 -4.52 2.68 2.37
CA VAL A 44 -4.71 3.06 3.78
C VAL A 44 -4.06 4.39 4.09
N VAL A 45 -2.82 4.62 3.62
CA VAL A 45 -2.16 5.93 3.81
C VAL A 45 -2.97 7.03 3.13
N SER A 46 -3.49 6.81 1.92
CA SER A 46 -4.31 7.80 1.21
C SER A 46 -5.66 8.11 1.87
N GLN A 47 -6.19 7.22 2.72
CA GLN A 47 -7.38 7.51 3.53
C GLN A 47 -7.07 8.46 4.69
N ILE A 48 -5.82 8.50 5.15
CA ILE A 48 -5.37 9.36 6.24
C ILE A 48 -4.81 10.67 5.68
N ASP A 49 -3.86 10.58 4.75
CA ASP A 49 -3.22 11.71 4.08
C ASP A 49 -2.96 11.37 2.60
N CYS A 50 -3.77 11.96 1.72
CA CYS A 50 -3.63 11.83 0.26
C CYS A 50 -2.78 12.93 -0.38
N VAL A 51 -2.36 13.95 0.38
CA VAL A 51 -1.71 15.15 -0.16
C VAL A 51 -0.21 15.09 0.04
N ASN A 52 0.26 14.76 1.25
CA ASN A 52 1.68 14.74 1.56
C ASN A 52 1.98 13.77 2.72
N PRO A 53 1.91 12.45 2.49
CA PRO A 53 2.17 11.48 3.54
C PRO A 53 3.64 11.54 3.98
N SER A 54 3.84 11.73 5.29
CA SER A 54 5.13 11.69 5.95
C SER A 54 5.68 10.26 6.02
N ASP A 55 7.01 10.11 6.04
CA ASP A 55 7.67 8.80 6.14
C ASP A 55 7.25 8.03 7.41
N GLU A 56 7.07 8.75 8.54
CA GLU A 56 6.57 8.17 9.80
C GLU A 56 5.16 7.57 9.68
N LEU A 57 4.29 8.21 8.89
CA LEU A 57 2.93 7.72 8.66
C LEU A 57 2.98 6.42 7.84
N ILE A 58 3.79 6.41 6.78
CA ILE A 58 3.96 5.26 5.90
C ILE A 58 4.50 4.07 6.68
N GLU A 59 5.52 4.29 7.52
CA GLU A 59 6.11 3.25 8.37
C GLU A 59 5.12 2.73 9.41
N THR A 60 4.37 3.62 10.08
CA THR A 60 3.35 3.25 11.06
C THR A 60 2.28 2.36 10.43
N VAL A 61 1.77 2.75 9.25
CA VAL A 61 0.75 1.96 8.52
C VAL A 61 1.34 0.64 8.02
N ALA A 62 2.58 0.62 7.52
CA ALA A 62 3.24 -0.60 7.07
C ALA A 62 3.41 -1.61 8.21
N LYS A 63 3.83 -1.14 9.39
CA LYS A 63 3.96 -1.95 10.60
C LYS A 63 2.61 -2.48 11.10
N ASP A 64 1.56 -1.67 11.02
CA ASP A 64 0.22 -2.12 11.44
C ASP A 64 -0.31 -3.20 10.48
N LEU A 65 -0.17 -2.98 9.17
CA LEU A 65 -0.53 -3.96 8.15
C LEU A 65 0.24 -5.27 8.28
N SER A 66 1.55 -5.22 8.59
CA SER A 66 2.36 -6.42 8.77
C SER A 66 1.90 -7.23 9.98
N ARG A 67 1.45 -6.57 11.05
CA ARG A 67 0.88 -7.23 12.24
C ARG A 67 -0.48 -7.86 11.93
N ILE A 68 -1.34 -7.17 11.18
CA ILE A 68 -2.67 -7.68 10.82
C ILE A 68 -2.56 -8.96 9.98
N ASP A 69 -1.62 -9.02 9.03
CA ASP A 69 -1.42 -10.19 8.18
C ASP A 69 -0.94 -11.42 8.98
N GLU A 70 -0.05 -11.19 9.96
CA GLU A 70 0.41 -12.20 10.90
C GLU A 70 -0.72 -12.81 11.76
N TYR A 71 -1.73 -12.01 12.12
CA TYR A 71 -2.91 -12.49 12.87
C TYR A 71 -3.91 -13.23 11.98
N SER A 72 -4.13 -12.77 10.74
CA SER A 72 -5.06 -13.42 9.81
C SER A 72 -4.58 -14.82 9.37
N SER A 73 -3.27 -15.04 9.34
CA SER A 73 -2.67 -16.35 9.08
C SER A 73 -2.80 -17.34 10.24
N ARG A 74 -3.01 -16.87 11.48
CA ARG A 74 -3.21 -17.75 12.65
C ARG A 74 -4.66 -18.23 12.79
N ASP A 75 -5.62 -17.50 12.24
CA ASP A 75 -7.05 -17.80 12.38
C ASP A 75 -7.51 -18.96 11.46
N ARG A 76 -6.86 -19.15 10.30
CA ARG A 76 -7.22 -20.24 9.36
C ARG A 76 -6.80 -21.65 9.80
N ARG A 77 -6.22 -21.82 10.98
CA ARG A 77 -5.85 -23.16 11.51
C ARG A 77 -6.90 -23.74 12.47
N ALA A 78 -8.02 -23.05 12.66
CA ALA A 78 -9.15 -23.51 13.45
C ALA A 78 -10.43 -23.62 12.59
N SER A 79 -10.47 -24.60 11.68
CA SER A 79 -11.71 -25.20 11.16
C SER A 79 -11.43 -26.60 10.63
#